data_AF-A0A9D4MC30-F1
#
_entry.id   AF-A0A9D4MC30-F1
#
_cell.length_a   1.000
_cell.length_b   1.000
_cell.length_c   1.000
_cell.angle_alpha   90.00
_cell.angle_beta   90.00
_cell.angle_gamma   90.00
#
_symmetry.space_group_name_H-M   'P 1'
#
loop_
_entity.id
_entity.type
_entity.pdbx_description
1 polymer ?
#
loop_
_entity_poly.entity_id
_entity_poly.type
_entity_poly.pdbx_seq_one_letter_code
_entity_poly.pdbx_strand_id
1 'polypeptide(L)'
;MANYGENGGFWNAPKVQYSQQTHSLLKEMMQESKLTNFQQRHLEKQLQGGGSLPVTCNPTSSAKKKQPISPKKLPKVLNPKNYHNNIRTKEDIEASGAYERPKYEPGPSHWSKNSEKEKEKLANMMAFGQDIDPNLERLRRQQELRDMDLEEPRPVDRFDELQEEIDERREFLRDMEAVGQGEKYRSLIETQISQAIREMELIDKKRTKELEELLAKENSKRK
;
A
#
# COMPACT_ATOMS: atom_id res chain seq x y z
N MET A 1 9.86 9.54 -38.72
CA MET A 1 8.51 9.18 -38.22
C MET A 1 8.51 7.70 -37.92
N ALA A 2 8.26 7.34 -36.66
CA ALA A 2 8.42 5.97 -36.15
C ALA A 2 7.41 5.00 -36.76
N ASN A 3 7.91 3.92 -37.38
CA ASN A 3 7.13 2.74 -37.71
C ASN A 3 6.91 1.95 -36.40
N TYR A 4 5.70 2.03 -35.83
CA TYR A 4 5.29 1.10 -34.78
C TYR A 4 4.97 -0.24 -35.44
N GLY A 5 5.82 -1.23 -35.21
CA GLY A 5 5.55 -2.62 -35.56
C GLY A 5 4.29 -3.11 -34.85
N GLU A 6 3.39 -3.73 -35.60
CA GLU A 6 2.21 -4.39 -35.04
C GLU A 6 2.66 -5.55 -34.16
N ASN A 7 2.56 -5.38 -32.83
CA ASN A 7 2.83 -6.43 -31.85
C ASN A 7 1.92 -7.64 -32.11
N GLY A 8 2.49 -8.77 -32.52
CA GLY A 8 1.77 -10.03 -32.71
C GLY A 8 1.36 -10.65 -31.36
N GLY A 9 0.06 -10.65 -31.07
CA GLY A 9 -0.54 -11.44 -29.99
C GLY A 9 -1.42 -12.56 -30.55
N PHE A 10 -1.75 -13.56 -29.73
CA PHE A 10 -2.63 -14.70 -30.07
C PHE A 10 -3.97 -14.31 -30.71
N TRP A 11 -4.42 -13.06 -30.54
CA TRP A 11 -5.66 -12.51 -31.08
C TRP A 11 -5.51 -11.73 -32.39
N ASN A 12 -4.30 -11.64 -32.95
CA ASN A 12 -4.04 -10.99 -34.23
C ASN A 12 -4.07 -12.02 -35.36
N ALA A 13 -5.23 -12.19 -35.99
CA ALA A 13 -5.36 -13.01 -37.19
C ALA A 13 -4.59 -12.38 -38.38
N PRO A 14 -4.01 -13.20 -39.28
CA PRO A 14 -3.33 -12.68 -40.47
C PRO A 14 -4.31 -11.89 -41.35
N LYS A 15 -3.92 -10.67 -41.72
CA LYS A 15 -4.72 -9.79 -42.60
C LYS A 15 -4.62 -10.27 -44.05
N VAL A 16 -5.76 -10.39 -44.73
CA VAL A 16 -5.82 -10.77 -46.15
C VAL A 16 -5.30 -9.61 -47.01
N GLN A 17 -4.31 -9.86 -47.86
CA GLN A 17 -3.78 -8.87 -48.80
C GLN A 17 -4.44 -9.06 -50.18
N TYR A 18 -5.19 -8.08 -50.65
CA TYR A 18 -5.82 -8.13 -51.97
C TYR A 18 -4.85 -7.66 -53.07
N SER A 19 -4.94 -8.27 -54.25
CA SER A 19 -4.16 -7.81 -55.41
C SER A 19 -4.61 -6.42 -55.88
N GLN A 20 -3.73 -5.67 -56.54
CA GLN A 20 -4.07 -4.35 -57.08
C GLN A 20 -5.24 -4.40 -58.08
N GLN A 21 -5.31 -5.48 -58.87
CA GLN A 21 -6.40 -5.72 -59.83
C GLN A 21 -7.74 -5.98 -59.10
N THR A 22 -7.71 -6.70 -57.98
CA THR A 22 -8.91 -6.92 -57.15
C THR A 22 -9.38 -5.61 -56.51
N HIS A 23 -8.45 -4.77 -56.08
CA HIS A 23 -8.78 -3.47 -55.49
C HIS A 23 -9.38 -2.51 -56.52
N SER A 24 -8.88 -2.49 -57.77
CA SER A 24 -9.47 -1.67 -58.85
C SER A 24 -10.87 -2.13 -59.20
N LEU A 25 -11.07 -3.44 -59.36
CA LEU A 25 -12.39 -4.01 -59.67
C LEU A 25 -13.42 -3.69 -58.59
N LEU A 26 -13.08 -3.89 -57.31
CA LEU A 26 -13.99 -3.59 -56.20
C LEU A 26 -14.34 -2.10 -56.14
N LYS A 27 -13.40 -1.22 -56.46
CA LYS A 27 -13.63 0.22 -56.52
C LYS A 27 -14.61 0.59 -57.64
N GLU A 28 -14.48 0.00 -58.82
CA GLU A 28 -15.45 0.18 -59.92
C GLU A 28 -16.84 -0.33 -59.52
N MET A 29 -16.93 -1.54 -58.95
CA MET A 29 -18.19 -2.09 -58.44
C MET A 29 -18.84 -1.20 -57.37
N MET A 30 -18.05 -0.56 -56.52
CA MET A 30 -18.53 0.38 -55.50
C MET A 30 -19.02 1.71 -56.07
N GLN A 31 -18.51 2.12 -57.23
CA GLN A 31 -18.95 3.33 -57.94
C GLN A 31 -20.22 3.06 -58.75
N GLU A 32 -20.34 1.87 -59.32
CA GLU A 32 -21.51 1.46 -60.12
C GLU A 32 -22.70 1.03 -59.26
N SER A 33 -22.41 0.41 -58.10
CA SER A 33 -23.44 0.20 -57.08
C SER A 33 -23.77 1.56 -56.45
N LYS A 34 -25.06 1.89 -56.38
CA LYS A 34 -25.59 3.18 -55.87
C LYS A 34 -25.38 3.36 -54.35
N LEU A 35 -24.19 3.06 -53.85
CA LEU A 35 -23.76 3.20 -52.47
C LEU A 35 -23.53 4.67 -52.15
N THR A 36 -23.79 5.03 -50.89
CA THR A 36 -23.44 6.35 -50.38
C THR A 36 -21.94 6.47 -50.17
N ASN A 37 -21.38 7.68 -50.25
CA ASN A 37 -19.97 7.95 -49.95
C ASN A 37 -19.53 7.40 -48.58
N PHE A 38 -20.45 7.35 -47.61
CA PHE A 38 -20.17 6.78 -46.29
C PHE A 38 -19.99 5.25 -46.34
N GLN A 39 -20.85 4.55 -47.08
CA GLN A 39 -20.74 3.11 -47.29
C GLN A 39 -19.46 2.78 -48.08
N GLN A 40 -19.15 3.58 -49.11
CA GLN A 40 -17.92 3.40 -49.88
C GLN A 40 -16.68 3.52 -48.99
N ARG A 41 -16.57 4.59 -48.19
CA ARG A 41 -15.46 4.76 -47.24
C ARG A 41 -15.37 3.65 -46.19
N HIS A 42 -16.52 3.12 -45.75
CA HIS A 42 -16.54 2.00 -44.80
C HIS A 42 -15.96 0.72 -45.42
N LEU A 43 -16.35 0.41 -46.65
CA LEU A 43 -15.88 -0.76 -47.39
C LEU A 43 -14.40 -0.63 -47.76
N GLU A 44 -13.95 0.53 -48.26
CA GLU A 44 -12.54 0.80 -48.56
C GLU A 44 -11.65 0.62 -47.33
N LYS A 45 -12.11 1.10 -46.17
CA LYS A 45 -11.37 0.95 -44.90
C LYS A 45 -11.21 -0.53 -44.48
N GLN A 46 -12.24 -1.36 -44.70
CA GLN A 46 -12.16 -2.79 -44.41
C GLN A 46 -11.22 -3.51 -45.38
N LEU A 47 -11.24 -3.13 -46.66
CA LEU A 47 -10.34 -3.66 -47.69
C LEU A 47 -8.87 -3.33 -47.41
N GLN A 48 -8.56 -2.10 -47.00
CA GLN A 48 -7.21 -1.70 -46.59
C GLN A 48 -6.74 -2.39 -45.30
N GLY A 49 -7.67 -2.70 -44.39
CA GLY A 49 -7.39 -3.43 -43.16
C GLY A 49 -7.21 -4.94 -43.33
N GLY A 50 -7.46 -5.48 -44.53
CA GLY A 50 -7.40 -6.91 -44.83
C GLY A 50 -8.45 -7.76 -44.12
N GLY A 51 -9.57 -7.15 -43.73
CA GLY A 51 -10.73 -7.83 -43.14
C GLY A 51 -11.73 -8.27 -44.20
N SER A 52 -12.65 -9.17 -43.84
CA SER A 52 -13.75 -9.58 -44.73
C SER A 52 -14.75 -8.44 -44.95
N LEU A 53 -15.35 -8.37 -46.14
CA LEU A 53 -16.39 -7.39 -46.44
C LEU A 53 -17.64 -7.60 -45.53
N PRO A 54 -18.21 -6.53 -44.97
CA PRO A 54 -19.38 -6.62 -44.08
C PRO A 54 -20.64 -7.03 -44.86
N VAL A 55 -21.39 -7.99 -44.31
CA VAL A 55 -22.67 -8.47 -44.89
C VAL A 55 -23.74 -7.36 -44.90
N THR A 56 -23.67 -6.43 -43.94
CA THR A 56 -24.61 -5.31 -43.82
C THR A 56 -23.86 -4.00 -43.62
N CYS A 57 -24.15 -3.01 -44.46
CA CYS A 57 -23.67 -1.64 -44.29
C CYS A 57 -24.82 -0.74 -43.82
N ASN A 58 -24.64 0.00 -42.72
CA ASN A 58 -25.66 0.93 -42.26
C ASN A 58 -25.87 2.06 -43.29
N PRO A 59 -27.12 2.42 -43.62
CA PRO A 59 -27.39 3.20 -44.84
C PRO A 59 -26.96 4.66 -44.81
N THR A 60 -26.87 5.36 -43.65
CA THR A 60 -26.68 6.83 -43.70
C THR A 60 -26.08 7.49 -42.46
N SER A 61 -25.42 6.78 -41.54
CA SER A 61 -24.80 7.48 -40.40
C SER A 61 -23.73 6.70 -39.65
N SER A 62 -22.75 7.44 -39.12
CA SER A 62 -21.82 6.99 -38.06
C SER A 62 -22.50 6.91 -36.68
N ALA A 63 -23.74 7.39 -36.55
CA ALA A 63 -24.50 7.33 -35.31
C ALA A 63 -24.82 5.88 -34.94
N LYS A 64 -24.25 5.42 -33.82
CA LYS A 64 -24.59 4.12 -33.23
C LYS A 64 -26.08 4.11 -32.87
N LYS A 65 -26.81 3.04 -33.22
CA LYS A 65 -28.21 2.87 -32.78
C LYS A 65 -28.27 3.05 -31.26
N LYS A 66 -29.09 3.98 -30.78
CA LYS A 66 -29.34 4.16 -29.34
C LYS A 66 -29.89 2.83 -28.82
N GLN A 67 -29.22 2.24 -27.83
CA GLN A 67 -29.73 1.06 -27.14
C GLN A 67 -31.10 1.41 -26.54
N PRO A 68 -32.06 0.46 -26.50
CA PRO A 68 -33.37 0.70 -25.90
C PRO A 68 -33.16 1.19 -24.47
N ILE A 69 -33.75 2.34 -24.16
CA ILE A 69 -33.64 2.98 -22.85
C ILE A 69 -34.27 2.04 -21.83
N SER A 70 -33.45 1.46 -20.95
CA SER A 70 -33.94 0.68 -19.81
C SER A 70 -34.94 1.52 -18.99
N PRO A 71 -36.00 0.91 -18.41
CA PRO A 71 -37.00 1.67 -17.67
C PRO A 71 -36.33 2.50 -16.58
N LYS A 72 -36.68 3.79 -16.53
CA LYS A 72 -36.14 4.73 -15.54
C LYS A 72 -36.56 4.24 -14.16
N LYS A 73 -35.59 3.96 -13.29
CA LYS A 73 -35.85 3.62 -11.89
C LYS A 73 -36.61 4.77 -11.24
N LEU A 74 -37.67 4.46 -10.49
CA LEU A 74 -38.42 5.46 -9.75
C LEU A 74 -37.48 6.17 -8.75
N PRO A 75 -37.66 7.49 -8.51
CA PRO A 75 -36.84 8.23 -7.57
C PRO A 75 -37.01 7.67 -6.16
N LYS A 76 -35.88 7.50 -5.46
CA LYS A 76 -35.82 7.01 -4.07
C LYS A 76 -36.38 8.01 -3.05
N VAL A 77 -36.48 9.28 -3.45
CA VAL A 77 -36.96 10.39 -2.62
C VAL A 77 -38.38 10.75 -3.06
N LEU A 78 -39.33 10.64 -2.13
CA LEU A 78 -40.72 11.05 -2.32
C LEU A 78 -40.81 12.58 -2.42
N ASN A 79 -41.47 13.08 -3.46
CA ASN A 79 -41.73 14.52 -3.61
C ASN A 79 -43.05 14.85 -2.87
N PRO A 80 -43.02 15.64 -1.79
CA PRO A 80 -44.21 15.94 -0.99
C PRO A 80 -45.28 16.70 -1.77
N LYS A 81 -44.93 17.41 -2.86
CA LYS A 81 -45.89 18.14 -3.71
C LYS A 81 -46.78 17.24 -4.56
N ASN A 82 -46.30 16.03 -4.88
CA ASN A 82 -47.03 15.06 -5.71
C ASN A 82 -47.54 13.89 -4.86
N TYR A 83 -47.38 13.96 -3.53
CA TYR A 83 -47.81 12.93 -2.62
C TYR A 83 -49.29 13.13 -2.31
N HIS A 84 -50.15 12.33 -2.96
CA HIS A 84 -51.54 12.26 -2.55
C HIS A 84 -51.62 11.45 -1.24
N ASN A 85 -52.26 12.02 -0.25
CA ASN A 85 -52.50 11.47 1.08
C ASN A 85 -53.71 10.52 1.09
N ASN A 86 -53.81 9.63 0.10
CA ASN A 86 -54.85 8.61 0.12
C ASN A 86 -54.35 7.42 0.93
N ILE A 87 -55.07 7.12 2.00
CA ILE A 87 -54.91 5.88 2.75
C ILE A 87 -55.21 4.74 1.77
N ARG A 88 -54.23 3.86 1.56
CA ARG A 88 -54.40 2.66 0.72
C ARG A 88 -55.29 1.66 1.45
N THR A 89 -56.17 0.99 0.71
CA THR A 89 -56.96 -0.09 1.30
C THR A 89 -56.06 -1.30 1.58
N LYS A 90 -56.54 -2.23 2.41
CA LYS A 90 -55.82 -3.48 2.70
C LYS A 90 -55.52 -4.27 1.42
N GLU A 91 -56.49 -4.37 0.53
CA GLU A 91 -56.38 -5.06 -0.76
C GLU A 91 -55.30 -4.42 -1.65
N ASP A 92 -55.24 -3.08 -1.68
CA ASP A 92 -54.19 -2.36 -2.44
C ASP A 92 -52.78 -2.66 -1.90
N ILE A 93 -52.64 -2.77 -0.58
CA ILE A 93 -51.35 -3.05 0.07
C ILE A 93 -50.93 -4.50 -0.21
N GLU A 94 -51.85 -5.45 -0.10
CA GLU A 94 -51.61 -6.86 -0.43
C GLU A 94 -51.27 -7.04 -1.92
N ALA A 95 -52.03 -6.41 -2.83
CA ALA A 95 -51.78 -6.45 -4.27
C ALA A 95 -50.45 -5.78 -4.67
N SER A 96 -49.98 -4.81 -3.89
CA SER A 96 -48.67 -4.17 -4.14
C SER A 96 -47.46 -5.05 -3.81
N GLY A 97 -47.67 -6.22 -3.20
CA GLY A 97 -46.59 -7.12 -2.77
C GLY A 97 -45.77 -6.56 -1.60
N ALA A 98 -46.30 -5.58 -0.86
CA ALA A 98 -45.56 -4.93 0.23
C ALA A 98 -45.19 -5.87 1.39
N TYR A 99 -45.97 -6.95 1.56
CA TYR A 99 -45.72 -7.98 2.56
C TYR A 99 -44.81 -9.11 2.05
N GLU A 100 -44.50 -9.14 0.75
CA GLU A 100 -43.59 -10.13 0.20
C GLU A 100 -42.15 -9.82 0.65
N ARG A 101 -41.50 -10.80 1.27
CA ARG A 101 -40.11 -10.64 1.68
C ARG A 101 -39.23 -10.60 0.43
N PRO A 102 -38.43 -9.54 0.20
CA PRO A 102 -37.55 -9.49 -0.95
C PRO A 102 -36.56 -10.66 -0.90
N LYS A 103 -36.32 -11.28 -2.06
CA LYS A 103 -35.30 -12.30 -2.20
C LYS A 103 -33.93 -11.68 -1.93
N TYR A 104 -33.09 -12.36 -1.15
CA TYR A 104 -31.72 -11.92 -0.92
C TYR A 104 -30.97 -11.89 -2.25
N GLU A 105 -30.53 -10.70 -2.65
CA GLU A 105 -29.58 -10.51 -3.74
C GLU A 105 -28.24 -10.10 -3.14
N PRO A 106 -27.13 -10.78 -3.49
CA PRO A 106 -25.83 -10.32 -3.07
C PRO A 106 -25.61 -8.90 -3.59
N GLY A 107 -25.00 -8.05 -2.75
CA GLY A 107 -24.65 -6.70 -3.15
C GLY A 107 -23.79 -6.68 -4.43
N PRO A 108 -23.72 -5.53 -5.13
CA PRO A 108 -22.90 -5.40 -6.33
C PRO A 108 -21.51 -6.02 -6.16
N SER A 109 -21.05 -6.80 -7.14
CA SER A 109 -19.77 -7.52 -7.08
C SER A 109 -18.57 -6.64 -6.65
N HIS A 110 -18.58 -5.34 -6.95
CA HIS A 110 -17.54 -4.40 -6.54
C HIS A 110 -17.47 -4.15 -5.02
N TRP A 111 -18.57 -4.33 -4.28
CA TRP A 111 -18.60 -4.21 -2.81
C TRP A 111 -17.74 -5.32 -2.17
N SER A 112 -17.78 -6.54 -2.71
CA SER A 112 -16.94 -7.64 -2.22
C SER A 112 -15.44 -7.40 -2.44
N LYS A 113 -15.07 -6.70 -3.52
CA LYS A 113 -13.66 -6.47 -3.89
C LYS A 113 -12.92 -5.49 -2.99
N ASN A 114 -13.64 -4.56 -2.36
CA ASN A 114 -13.05 -3.54 -1.49
C ASN A 114 -13.39 -3.74 -0.01
N SER A 115 -14.05 -4.84 0.37
CA SER A 115 -14.49 -5.07 1.75
C SER A 115 -13.32 -5.10 2.74
N GLU A 116 -12.17 -5.66 2.37
CA GLU A 116 -10.97 -5.69 3.23
C GLU A 116 -10.47 -4.26 3.55
N LYS A 117 -10.34 -3.42 2.53
CA LYS A 117 -9.86 -2.04 2.67
C LYS A 117 -10.82 -1.17 3.46
N GLU A 118 -12.13 -1.37 3.27
CA GLU A 118 -13.16 -0.65 4.03
C GLU A 118 -13.21 -1.07 5.50
N LYS A 119 -13.02 -2.36 5.79
CA LYS A 119 -12.90 -2.86 7.18
C LYS A 119 -11.67 -2.28 7.87
N GLU A 120 -10.54 -2.30 7.18
CA GLU A 120 -9.28 -1.74 7.68
C GLU A 120 -9.41 -0.24 7.95
N LYS A 121 -9.96 0.52 7.01
CA LYS A 121 -10.26 1.94 7.18
C LYS A 121 -11.15 2.21 8.39
N LEU A 122 -12.21 1.41 8.57
CA LEU A 122 -13.10 1.54 9.73
C LEU A 122 -12.37 1.22 11.04
N ALA A 123 -11.54 0.18 11.06
CA ALA A 123 -10.74 -0.18 12.22
C ALA A 123 -9.76 0.95 12.60
N ASN A 124 -9.08 1.54 11.62
CA ASN A 124 -8.19 2.68 11.84
C ASN A 124 -8.94 3.89 12.39
N MET A 125 -10.11 4.20 11.81
CA MET A 125 -10.95 5.30 12.28
C MET A 125 -11.46 5.08 13.70
N MET A 126 -11.81 3.85 14.08
CA MET A 126 -12.23 3.50 15.44
C MET A 126 -11.09 3.59 16.45
N ALA A 127 -9.89 3.13 16.09
CA ALA A 127 -8.74 3.09 16.99
C ALA A 127 -8.06 4.46 17.14
N PHE A 128 -7.87 5.19 16.04
CA PHE A 128 -7.04 6.39 15.97
C PHE A 128 -7.82 7.68 15.63
N GLY A 129 -9.12 7.59 15.36
CA GLY A 129 -9.95 8.72 14.94
C GLY A 129 -9.68 9.20 13.50
N GLN A 130 -8.73 8.59 12.80
CA GLN A 130 -8.33 8.93 11.43
C GLN A 130 -7.92 7.67 10.67
N ASP A 131 -8.04 7.70 9.35
CA ASP A 131 -7.60 6.60 8.49
C ASP A 131 -6.09 6.70 8.28
N ILE A 132 -5.33 5.82 8.93
CA ILE A 132 -3.87 5.78 8.85
C ILE A 132 -3.49 4.65 7.88
N ASP A 133 -2.65 4.95 6.89
CA ASP A 133 -2.19 3.95 5.95
C ASP A 133 -1.25 2.95 6.67
N PRO A 134 -1.57 1.64 6.73
CA PRO A 134 -0.75 0.64 7.43
C PRO A 134 0.69 0.56 6.92
N ASN A 135 0.93 0.92 5.66
CA ASN A 135 2.28 0.96 5.10
C ASN A 135 3.10 2.12 5.66
N LEU A 136 2.47 3.26 5.94
CA LEU A 136 3.14 4.41 6.55
C LEU A 136 3.53 4.10 7.99
N GLU A 137 2.66 3.42 8.74
CA GLU A 137 2.92 2.98 10.11
C GLU A 137 4.07 1.97 10.17
N ARG A 138 4.07 0.99 9.25
CA ARG A 138 5.19 0.03 9.10
C ARG A 138 6.50 0.73 8.76
N LEU A 139 6.47 1.71 7.86
CA LEU A 139 7.65 2.44 7.46
C LEU A 139 8.22 3.27 8.61
N ARG A 140 7.34 3.95 9.39
CA ARG A 140 7.73 4.67 10.61
C ARG A 140 8.39 3.75 11.63
N ARG A 141 7.75 2.62 11.94
CA ARG A 141 8.33 1.64 12.88
C ARG A 141 9.67 1.08 12.40
N GLN A 142 9.82 0.88 11.08
CA GLN A 142 11.08 0.43 10.50
C GLN A 142 12.16 1.53 10.52
N GLN A 143 11.78 2.80 10.45
CA GLN A 143 12.69 3.93 10.66
C GLN A 143 13.13 4.00 12.13
N GLU A 144 12.20 3.92 13.08
CA GLU A 144 12.51 3.94 14.51
C GLU A 144 13.49 2.83 14.91
N LEU A 145 13.32 1.62 14.38
CA LEU A 145 14.27 0.52 14.60
C LEU A 145 15.65 0.79 14.00
N ARG A 146 15.71 1.40 12.80
CA ARG A 146 16.98 1.80 12.20
C ARG A 146 17.68 2.90 12.98
N ASP A 147 16.93 3.87 13.49
CA ASP A 147 17.47 4.99 14.25
C ASP A 147 18.02 4.51 15.60
N MET A 148 17.40 3.47 16.20
CA MET A 148 17.93 2.78 17.39
C MET A 148 19.23 2.02 17.11
N ASP A 149 19.37 1.39 15.94
CA ASP A 149 20.57 0.65 15.55
C ASP A 149 21.74 1.58 15.15
N LEU A 150 21.48 2.86 14.90
CA LEU A 150 22.47 3.87 14.50
C LEU A 150 23.10 4.62 15.68
N GLU A 151 22.56 4.48 16.88
CA GLU A 151 23.18 5.01 18.09
C GLU A 151 24.35 4.08 18.44
N GLU A 152 25.54 4.38 17.89
CA GLU A 152 26.77 3.66 18.26
C GLU A 152 26.84 3.61 19.79
N PRO A 153 26.92 2.41 20.41
CA PRO A 153 26.99 2.31 21.84
C PRO A 153 28.20 3.14 22.28
N ARG A 154 27.95 4.13 23.13
CA ARG A 154 29.03 4.96 23.69
C ARG A 154 30.09 4.00 24.23
N PRO A 155 31.38 4.20 23.93
CA PRO A 155 32.41 3.36 24.49
C PRO A 155 32.33 3.49 26.01
N VAL A 156 31.84 2.44 26.67
CA VAL A 156 31.75 2.39 28.13
C VAL A 156 33.17 2.42 28.66
N ASP A 157 33.45 3.35 29.57
CA ASP A 157 34.76 3.46 30.16
C ASP A 157 35.00 2.24 31.06
N ARG A 158 36.16 1.58 30.92
CA ARG A 158 36.56 0.48 31.81
C ARG A 158 36.51 0.87 33.29
N PHE A 159 36.75 2.15 33.59
CA PHE A 159 36.62 2.66 34.96
C PHE A 159 35.17 2.57 35.47
N ASP A 160 34.19 2.91 34.63
CA ASP A 160 32.77 2.85 34.97
C ASP A 160 32.31 1.39 35.13
N GLU A 161 32.77 0.48 34.26
CA GLU A 161 32.48 -0.96 34.39
C GLU A 161 32.96 -1.52 35.74
N LEU A 162 34.15 -1.15 36.18
CA LEU A 162 34.70 -1.61 37.47
C LEU A 162 33.90 -1.07 38.66
N GLN A 163 33.35 0.13 38.54
CA GLN A 163 32.50 0.71 39.56
C GLN A 163 31.17 -0.04 39.67
N GLU A 164 30.54 -0.35 38.53
CA GLU A 164 29.34 -1.20 38.47
C GLU A 164 29.63 -2.59 39.07
N GLU A 165 30.76 -3.21 38.72
CA GLU A 165 31.15 -4.53 39.24
C GLU A 165 31.34 -4.54 40.77
N ILE A 166 31.84 -3.44 41.35
CA ILE A 166 31.96 -3.28 42.80
C ILE A 166 30.58 -3.15 43.45
N ASP A 167 29.69 -2.35 42.86
CA ASP A 167 28.35 -2.14 43.41
C ASP A 167 27.52 -3.43 43.34
N GLU A 168 27.55 -4.14 42.21
CA GLU A 168 26.91 -5.46 42.06
C GLU A 168 27.42 -6.46 43.12
N ARG A 169 28.72 -6.49 43.38
CA ARG A 169 29.31 -7.36 44.41
C ARG A 169 28.88 -6.99 45.82
N ARG A 170 28.75 -5.70 46.12
CA ARG A 170 28.26 -5.23 47.41
C ARG A 170 26.80 -5.59 47.60
N GLU A 171 25.99 -5.45 46.55
CA GLU A 171 24.58 -5.87 46.57
C GLU A 171 24.44 -7.37 46.74
N PHE A 172 25.20 -8.17 45.99
CA PHE A 172 25.23 -9.61 46.15
C PHE A 172 25.58 -10.02 47.59
N LEU A 173 26.57 -9.37 48.21
CA LEU A 173 26.94 -9.68 49.59
C LEU A 173 25.80 -9.31 50.56
N ARG A 174 25.14 -8.16 50.37
CA ARG A 174 23.96 -7.78 51.17
C ARG A 174 22.83 -8.79 51.05
N ASP A 175 22.55 -9.27 49.83
CA ASP A 175 21.51 -10.27 49.58
C ASP A 175 21.86 -11.59 50.27
N MET A 176 23.11 -12.03 50.20
CA MET A 176 23.57 -13.24 50.89
C MET A 176 23.55 -13.08 52.42
N GLU A 177 23.86 -11.90 52.95
CA GLU A 177 23.74 -11.58 54.37
C GLU A 177 22.29 -11.60 54.85
N ALA A 178 21.35 -11.06 54.05
CA ALA A 178 19.93 -11.08 54.35
C ALA A 178 19.36 -12.51 54.42
N VAL A 179 19.90 -13.42 53.60
CA VAL A 179 19.56 -14.86 53.60
C VAL A 179 20.33 -15.63 54.69
N GLY A 180 21.26 -14.99 55.41
CA GLY A 180 22.07 -15.60 56.48
C GLY A 180 23.27 -16.42 56.00
N GLN A 181 23.66 -16.30 54.73
CA GLN A 181 24.80 -17.00 54.12
C GLN A 181 26.03 -16.09 53.89
N GLY A 182 26.02 -14.85 54.38
CA GLY A 182 27.09 -13.87 54.18
C GLY A 182 28.49 -14.38 54.51
N GLU A 183 28.66 -15.06 55.65
CA GLU A 183 29.96 -15.60 56.10
C GLU A 183 30.64 -16.54 55.08
N LYS A 184 29.87 -17.23 54.23
CA LYS A 184 30.43 -18.12 53.19
C LYS A 184 31.06 -17.36 52.03
N TYR A 185 30.51 -16.19 51.70
CA TYR A 185 30.87 -15.43 50.50
C TYR A 185 31.69 -14.19 50.82
N ARG A 186 31.66 -13.71 52.07
CA ARG A 186 32.30 -12.48 52.51
C ARG A 186 33.75 -12.37 52.09
N SER A 187 34.59 -13.35 52.45
CA SER A 187 36.02 -13.31 52.10
C SER A 187 36.25 -13.30 50.59
N LEU A 188 35.47 -14.08 49.83
CA LEU A 188 35.60 -14.16 48.38
C LEU A 188 35.23 -12.82 47.73
N ILE A 189 34.09 -12.26 48.11
CA ILE A 189 33.59 -11.00 47.55
C ILE A 189 34.50 -9.82 47.94
N GLU A 190 34.97 -9.76 49.19
CA GLU A 190 35.94 -8.74 49.63
C GLU A 190 37.24 -8.80 48.82
N THR A 191 37.73 -9.99 48.49
CA THR A 191 38.92 -10.12 47.62
C THR A 191 38.65 -9.64 46.20
N GLN A 192 37.47 -9.92 45.64
CA GLN A 192 37.11 -9.47 44.30
C GLN A 192 36.92 -7.94 44.24
N ILE A 193 36.28 -7.35 45.26
CA ILE A 193 36.19 -5.89 45.41
C ILE A 193 37.58 -5.27 45.49
N SER A 194 38.49 -5.87 46.27
CA SER A 194 39.87 -5.38 46.39
C SER A 194 40.64 -5.45 45.07
N GLN A 195 40.40 -6.49 44.25
CA GLN A 195 40.98 -6.61 42.92
C GLN A 195 40.46 -5.53 41.97
N ALA A 196 39.15 -5.28 41.95
CA ALA A 196 38.53 -4.23 41.14
C ALA A 196 39.04 -2.83 41.54
N ILE A 197 39.14 -2.55 42.85
CA ILE A 197 39.71 -1.28 43.35
C ILE A 197 41.16 -1.10 42.90
N ARG A 198 41.99 -2.16 42.98
CA ARG A 198 43.37 -2.09 42.51
C ARG A 198 43.46 -1.83 41.01
N GLU A 199 42.55 -2.40 40.21
CA GLU A 199 42.48 -2.13 38.77
C GLU A 199 42.12 -0.66 38.51
N MET A 200 41.11 -0.12 39.21
CA MET A 200 40.74 1.30 39.13
C MET A 200 41.93 2.21 39.48
N GLU A 201 42.66 1.93 40.56
CA GLU A 201 43.84 2.71 40.94
C GLU A 201 44.93 2.72 39.86
N LEU A 202 45.12 1.61 39.14
CA LEU A 202 46.08 1.52 38.05
C LEU A 202 45.64 2.34 36.85
N ILE A 203 44.34 2.35 36.54
CA ILE A 203 43.75 3.18 35.49
C ILE A 203 43.93 4.66 35.83
N ASP A 204 43.61 5.07 37.06
CA ASP A 204 43.77 6.45 37.52
C ASP A 204 45.22 6.91 37.45
N LYS A 205 46.17 6.10 37.93
CA LYS A 205 47.61 6.42 37.85
C LYS A 205 48.11 6.57 36.41
N LYS A 206 47.53 5.85 35.45
CA LYS A 206 47.87 6.01 34.03
C LYS A 206 47.29 7.33 33.49
N ARG A 207 46.02 7.59 33.77
CA ARG A 207 45.34 8.84 33.36
C ARG A 207 46.02 10.07 33.90
N THR A 208 46.40 10.07 35.18
CA THR A 208 47.10 11.21 35.79
C THR A 208 48.45 11.47 35.12
N LYS A 209 49.21 10.42 34.81
CA LYS A 209 50.49 10.55 34.08
C LYS A 209 50.29 11.11 32.68
N GLU A 210 49.31 10.62 31.93
CA GLU A 210 48.99 11.11 30.60
C GLU A 210 48.58 12.60 30.64
N LEU A 211 47.75 12.98 31.62
CA LEU A 211 47.38 14.37 31.87
C LEU A 211 48.58 15.25 32.20
N GLU A 212 49.48 14.80 33.09
CA GLU A 212 50.71 15.53 33.42
C GLU A 212 51.60 15.74 32.20
N GLU A 213 51.78 14.72 31.36
CA GLU A 213 52.54 14.83 30.11
C GLU A 213 51.91 15.82 29.11
N LEU A 214 50.58 15.80 28.99
CA LEU A 214 49.86 16.74 28.12
C LEU A 214 50.00 18.19 28.62
N LEU A 215 49.86 18.41 29.93
CA LEU A 215 50.06 19.73 30.55
C LEU A 215 51.51 20.22 30.37
N ALA A 216 52.49 19.34 30.51
CA ALA A 216 53.89 19.69 30.26
C ALA A 216 54.14 20.10 28.80
N LYS A 217 53.56 19.37 27.83
CA LYS A 217 53.64 19.70 26.39
C LYS A 217 52.93 21.02 26.05
N GLU A 218 51.78 21.29 26.65
CA GLU A 218 51.09 22.57 26.51
C GLU A 218 51.95 23.73 27.04
N ASN A 219 52.51 23.58 28.24
CA ASN A 219 53.35 24.61 28.86
C ASN A 219 54.65 24.84 28.09
N SER A 220 55.23 23.81 27.45
CA SER A 220 56.41 23.97 26.58
C SER A 220 56.09 24.64 25.25
N LYS A 221 54.86 24.53 24.73
CA LYS A 221 54.41 25.23 23.52
C LYS A 221 54.07 26.70 23.76
N ARG A 222 53.74 27.07 25.01
CA ARG A 222 53.39 28.44 25.41
C ARG A 222 54.60 29.31 25.77
N LYS A 223 55.79 28.73 25.96
CA LYS A 223 57.06 29.44 26.14
C LYS A 223 57.77 29.60 24.80
#